data_AF-A0A663MA36-F1
#
_entry.id   AF-A0A663MA36-F1
#
_cell.length_a   1.000
_cell.length_b   1.000
_cell.length_c   1.000
_cell.angle_alpha   90.00
_cell.angle_beta   90.00
_cell.angle_gamma   90.00
#
_symmetry.space_group_name_H-M   'P 1'
#
loop_
_entity.id
_entity.type
_entity.pdbx_description
1 polymer ?
#
loop_
_entity_poly.entity_id
_entity_poly.type
_entity_poly.pdbx_seq_one_letter_code
_entity_poly.pdbx_strand_id
1 'polypeptide(L)'
;MKLRKERWLQKIESVKLAKQKQKAEAKRKATPVVGDMQPLMEALPELSDLTTGGRGRKPPKSHVKAKAEPTDFCLMKQAQKRRLLEKEVAQFHEVITDPRFRANPLMAISEHLSKRLRQEEESNPL
;
A
#
# COMPACT_ATOMS: atom_id res chain seq x y z
N MET A 1 -22.76 39.61 -23.22
CA MET A 1 -21.51 40.21 -22.70
C MET A 1 -21.00 39.62 -21.36
N LYS A 2 -21.84 39.17 -20.43
CA LYS A 2 -21.42 38.69 -19.08
C LYS A 2 -20.46 37.48 -19.09
N LEU A 3 -20.74 36.48 -19.93
CA LEU A 3 -19.90 35.27 -20.08
C LEU A 3 -18.46 35.55 -20.52
N ARG A 4 -18.24 36.62 -21.30
CA ARG A 4 -16.88 37.00 -21.74
C ARG A 4 -16.06 37.56 -20.59
N LYS A 5 -16.69 38.36 -19.72
CA LYS A 5 -16.06 38.92 -18.52
C LYS A 5 -15.67 37.82 -17.55
N GLU A 6 -16.55 36.85 -17.32
CA GLU A 6 -16.31 35.73 -16.41
C GLU A 6 -15.16 34.82 -16.87
N ARG A 7 -15.17 34.42 -18.16
CA ARG A 7 -14.05 33.67 -18.74
C ARG A 7 -12.72 34.42 -18.67
N TRP A 8 -12.76 35.75 -18.80
CA TRP A 8 -11.57 36.58 -18.69
C TRP A 8 -11.03 36.65 -17.26
N LEU A 9 -11.91 36.82 -16.26
CA LEU A 9 -11.54 36.79 -14.84
C LEU A 9 -10.97 35.43 -14.44
N GLN A 10 -11.61 34.34 -14.85
CA GLN A 10 -11.13 32.98 -14.60
C GLN A 10 -9.74 32.75 -15.21
N LYS A 11 -9.47 33.29 -16.41
CA LYS A 11 -8.15 33.23 -17.04
C LYS A 11 -7.09 34.04 -16.29
N ILE A 12 -7.45 35.19 -15.73
CA ILE A 12 -6.53 35.99 -14.90
C ILE A 12 -6.21 35.23 -13.62
N GLU A 13 -7.22 34.67 -12.97
CA GLU A 13 -7.06 33.91 -11.73
C GLU A 13 -6.20 32.66 -11.93
N SER A 14 -6.42 31.90 -13.01
CA SER A 14 -5.59 30.72 -13.30
C SER A 14 -4.12 31.07 -13.54
N VAL A 15 -3.85 32.16 -14.26
CA VAL A 15 -2.47 32.64 -14.48
C VAL A 15 -1.82 33.12 -13.18
N LYS A 16 -2.57 33.80 -12.30
CA LYS A 16 -2.07 34.22 -10.98
C LYS A 16 -1.73 32.99 -10.11
N LEU A 17 -2.63 32.01 -10.06
CA LEU A 17 -2.42 30.78 -9.30
C LEU A 17 -1.21 30.00 -9.80
N ALA A 18 -1.04 29.86 -11.11
CA ALA A 18 0.11 29.19 -11.72
C ALA A 18 1.44 29.89 -11.35
N LYS A 19 1.50 31.22 -11.42
CA LYS A 19 2.69 31.99 -11.01
C LYS A 19 3.00 31.86 -9.51
N GLN A 20 1.98 31.81 -8.66
CA GLN A 20 2.17 31.61 -7.23
C GLN A 20 2.74 30.23 -6.92
N LYS A 21 2.22 29.18 -7.57
CA LYS A 21 2.74 27.80 -7.45
C LYS A 21 4.21 27.73 -7.86
N GLN A 22 4.57 28.30 -9.02
CA GLN A 22 5.96 28.32 -9.50
C GLN A 22 6.92 29.02 -8.53
N LYS A 23 6.50 30.16 -7.93
CA LYS A 23 7.30 30.87 -6.93
C LYS A 23 7.48 30.05 -5.65
N ALA A 24 6.45 29.34 -5.20
CA ALA A 24 6.53 28.47 -4.04
C ALA A 24 7.47 27.29 -4.29
N GLU A 25 7.37 26.64 -5.45
CA GLU A 25 8.24 25.54 -5.86
C GLU A 25 9.71 25.97 -5.96
N ALA A 26 10.00 27.13 -6.54
CA ALA A 26 11.36 27.66 -6.63
C ALA A 26 11.97 27.94 -5.24
N LYS A 27 11.18 28.48 -4.31
CA LYS A 27 11.62 28.68 -2.91
C LYS A 27 11.93 27.37 -2.20
N ARG A 28 11.14 26.33 -2.46
CA ARG A 28 11.35 24.97 -1.93
C ARG A 28 12.59 24.32 -2.50
N LYS A 29 12.86 24.47 -3.80
CA LYS A 29 14.09 23.96 -4.43
C LYS A 29 15.34 24.65 -3.87
N ALA A 30 15.24 25.93 -3.49
CA ALA A 30 16.36 26.71 -2.98
C ALA A 30 16.64 26.51 -1.48
N THR A 31 15.67 26.02 -0.71
CA THR A 31 15.84 25.76 0.73
C THR A 31 15.84 24.25 0.95
N PRO A 32 16.88 23.63 1.54
CA PRO A 32 16.83 22.22 1.89
C PRO A 32 15.84 22.02 3.04
N VAL A 33 14.55 21.90 2.70
CA VAL A 33 13.46 21.70 3.66
C VAL A 33 13.30 20.21 3.90
N VAL A 34 13.96 19.70 4.93
CA VAL A 34 13.64 18.38 5.49
C VAL A 34 12.23 18.48 6.08
N GLY A 35 11.23 17.90 5.40
CA GLY A 35 9.86 17.78 5.93
C GLY A 35 8.74 18.51 5.18
N ASP A 36 8.96 19.06 3.98
CA ASP A 36 7.84 19.55 3.16
C ASP A 36 7.02 18.37 2.60
N MET A 37 5.78 18.22 3.05
CA MET A 37 4.86 17.15 2.61
C MET A 37 4.08 17.53 1.34
N GLN A 38 4.17 18.78 0.89
CA GLN A 38 3.41 19.24 -0.26
C GLN A 38 3.74 18.53 -1.59
N PRO A 39 5.00 18.13 -1.88
CA PRO A 39 5.31 17.34 -3.07
C PRO A 39 4.54 16.01 -3.15
N LEU A 40 4.30 15.36 -2.01
CA LEU A 40 3.55 14.11 -1.96
C LEU A 40 2.07 14.32 -2.27
N MET A 41 1.49 15.42 -1.81
CA MET A 41 0.09 15.77 -2.09
C MET A 41 -0.09 16.21 -3.54
N GLU A 42 0.87 16.93 -4.11
CA GLU A 42 0.84 17.41 -5.49
C GLU A 42 1.08 16.30 -6.52
N ALA A 43 1.79 15.23 -6.13
CA ALA A 43 2.00 14.05 -6.98
C ALA A 43 0.76 13.13 -7.09
N LEU A 44 -0.34 13.43 -6.38
CA LEU A 44 -1.57 12.66 -6.48
C LEU A 44 -2.40 13.07 -7.70
N PRO A 45 -3.03 12.12 -8.42
CA PRO A 45 -3.94 12.43 -9.53
C PRO A 45 -5.12 13.31 -9.10
N GLU A 46 -5.59 14.19 -9.97
CA GLU A 46 -6.81 14.97 -9.71
C GLU A 46 -8.05 14.06 -9.85
N LEU A 47 -9.12 14.34 -9.09
CA LEU A 47 -10.34 13.52 -9.11
C LEU A 47 -10.95 13.42 -10.53
N SER A 48 -10.78 14.43 -11.37
CA SER A 48 -11.17 14.43 -12.78
C SER A 48 -10.45 13.35 -13.59
N ASP A 49 -9.17 13.12 -13.32
CA ASP A 49 -8.35 12.12 -14.02
C ASP A 49 -8.81 10.70 -13.68
N LEU A 50 -9.27 10.49 -12.44
CA LEU A 50 -9.82 9.20 -11.99
C LEU A 50 -11.18 8.89 -12.64
N THR A 51 -12.01 9.91 -12.90
CA THR A 51 -13.33 9.70 -13.53
C THR A 51 -13.25 9.37 -15.02
N THR A 52 -12.19 9.78 -15.71
CA THR A 52 -12.02 9.55 -17.15
C THR A 52 -11.41 8.19 -17.48
N GLY A 53 -10.57 7.63 -16.60
CA GLY A 53 -9.98 6.28 -16.74
C GLY A 53 -10.89 5.11 -16.33
N GLY A 54 -12.06 5.38 -15.75
CA GLY A 54 -12.90 4.39 -15.06
C GLY A 54 -14.01 3.70 -15.87
N ARG A 55 -14.06 3.80 -17.21
CA ARG A 55 -15.17 3.21 -18.00
C ARG A 55 -15.00 1.72 -18.36
N GLY A 56 -14.12 0.98 -17.69
CA GLY A 56 -13.69 -0.33 -18.18
C GLY A 56 -13.65 -1.51 -17.20
N ARG A 57 -13.93 -1.34 -15.90
CA ARG A 57 -13.86 -2.47 -14.96
C ARG A 57 -15.01 -2.45 -13.97
N LYS A 58 -16.06 -3.20 -14.30
CA LYS A 58 -17.00 -3.71 -13.29
C LYS A 58 -16.17 -4.58 -12.34
N PRO A 59 -16.22 -4.38 -11.01
CA PRO A 59 -15.64 -5.36 -10.11
C PRO A 59 -16.39 -6.69 -10.32
N PRO A 60 -15.69 -7.83 -10.46
CA PRO A 60 -16.38 -9.11 -10.45
C PRO A 60 -17.14 -9.19 -9.12
N LYS A 61 -18.42 -9.52 -9.18
CA LYS A 61 -19.23 -9.84 -8.00
C LYS A 61 -18.60 -11.07 -7.36
N SER A 62 -17.61 -10.87 -6.48
CA SER A 62 -17.11 -11.94 -5.65
C SER A 62 -18.26 -12.31 -4.72
N HIS A 63 -18.80 -13.50 -4.90
CA HIS A 63 -19.63 -14.13 -3.88
C HIS A 63 -18.95 -13.94 -2.53
N VAL A 64 -19.65 -13.30 -1.60
CA VAL A 64 -19.23 -13.13 -0.21
C VAL A 64 -19.16 -14.53 0.41
N LYS A 65 -18.05 -15.23 0.17
CA LYS A 65 -17.56 -16.26 1.06
C LYS A 65 -17.28 -15.52 2.38
N ALA A 66 -17.71 -16.10 3.49
CA ALA A 66 -17.58 -15.54 4.83
C ALA A 66 -16.26 -14.76 4.98
N LYS A 67 -16.34 -13.53 5.48
CA LYS A 67 -15.20 -12.62 5.69
C LYS A 67 -13.99 -13.44 6.15
N ALA A 68 -13.03 -13.64 5.24
CA ALA A 68 -11.74 -14.21 5.63
C ALA A 68 -11.21 -13.36 6.79
N GLU A 69 -10.62 -14.00 7.79
CA GLU A 69 -10.10 -13.29 8.95
C GLU A 69 -9.18 -12.16 8.43
N PRO A 70 -9.34 -10.91 8.91
CA PRO A 70 -8.56 -9.79 8.40
C PRO A 70 -7.08 -10.13 8.46
N THR A 71 -6.44 -10.36 7.30
CA THR A 71 -5.04 -10.80 7.25
C THR A 71 -4.10 -9.69 7.72
N ASP A 72 -4.54 -8.43 7.63
CA ASP A 72 -3.80 -7.26 8.09
C ASP A 72 -3.90 -7.07 9.60
N PHE A 73 -2.76 -7.21 10.29
CA PHE A 73 -2.66 -7.03 11.73
C PHE A 73 -3.24 -5.69 12.21
N CYS A 74 -3.05 -4.59 11.47
CA CYS A 74 -3.57 -3.27 11.86
C CYS A 74 -5.11 -3.20 11.92
N LEU A 75 -5.81 -4.03 11.14
CA LEU A 75 -7.28 -4.06 11.06
C LEU A 75 -7.93 -5.02 12.06
N MET A 76 -7.14 -5.88 12.71
CA MET A 76 -7.63 -6.87 13.67
C MET A 76 -8.05 -6.25 15.01
N LYS A 77 -9.12 -6.78 15.61
CA LYS A 77 -9.51 -6.48 17.00
C LYS A 77 -8.45 -7.01 17.97
N GLN A 78 -8.33 -6.41 19.16
CA GLN A 78 -7.31 -6.80 20.15
C GLN A 78 -7.37 -8.28 20.55
N ALA A 79 -8.57 -8.86 20.68
CA ALA A 79 -8.74 -10.28 20.99
C ALA A 79 -8.25 -11.20 19.84
N GLN A 80 -8.43 -10.77 18.58
CA GLN A 80 -7.93 -11.50 17.41
C GLN A 80 -6.41 -11.45 17.35
N LYS A 81 -5.81 -10.28 17.58
CA LYS A 81 -4.36 -10.11 17.68
C LYS A 81 -3.74 -11.03 18.71
N ARG A 82 -4.31 -11.09 19.92
CA ARG A 82 -3.84 -12.00 20.99
C ARG A 82 -3.87 -13.45 20.54
N ARG A 83 -5.00 -13.90 19.96
CA ARG A 83 -5.13 -15.28 19.45
C ARG A 83 -4.14 -15.61 18.35
N LEU A 84 -3.86 -14.68 17.43
CA LEU A 84 -2.84 -14.88 16.39
C LEU A 84 -1.46 -15.06 17.03
N LEU A 85 -1.07 -14.17 17.94
CA LEU A 85 0.21 -14.25 18.63
C LEU A 85 0.34 -15.53 19.46
N GLU A 86 -0.71 -15.96 20.16
CA GLU A 86 -0.72 -17.21 20.92
C GLU A 86 -0.47 -18.43 20.01
N LYS A 87 -1.07 -18.45 18.82
CA LYS A 87 -0.84 -19.50 17.83
C LYS A 87 0.60 -19.48 17.31
N GLU A 88 1.14 -18.31 16.97
CA GLU A 88 2.53 -18.17 16.51
C GLU A 88 3.50 -18.61 17.60
N VAL A 89 3.29 -18.16 18.85
CA VAL A 89 4.13 -18.55 20.00
C VAL A 89 4.10 -20.07 20.21
N ALA A 90 2.94 -20.70 20.09
CA ALA A 90 2.82 -22.16 20.20
C ALA A 90 3.61 -22.87 19.09
N GLN A 91 3.49 -22.39 17.84
CA GLN A 91 4.22 -22.94 16.70
C GLN A 91 5.74 -22.77 16.85
N PHE A 92 6.21 -21.61 17.34
CA PHE A 92 7.62 -21.39 17.62
C PHE A 92 8.14 -22.30 18.74
N HIS A 93 7.35 -22.50 19.80
CA HIS A 93 7.74 -23.40 20.87
C HIS A 93 7.93 -24.82 20.36
N GLU A 94 7.02 -25.32 19.52
CA GLU A 94 7.14 -26.64 18.90
C GLU A 94 8.47 -26.79 18.14
N VAL A 95 8.81 -25.81 17.29
CA VAL A 95 10.07 -25.82 16.52
C VAL A 95 11.30 -25.77 17.44
N ILE A 96 11.30 -24.92 18.47
CA ILE A 96 12.42 -24.80 19.41
C ILE A 96 12.57 -26.06 20.27
N THR A 97 11.49 -26.79 20.52
CA THR A 97 11.54 -28.09 21.24
C THR A 97 12.03 -29.24 20.37
N ASP A 98 11.95 -29.15 19.05
CA ASP A 98 12.41 -30.21 18.14
C ASP A 98 13.93 -30.44 18.30
N PRO A 99 14.37 -31.67 18.65
CA PRO A 99 15.78 -32.02 18.76
C PRO A 99 16.58 -31.75 17.49
N ARG A 100 15.98 -31.89 16.30
CA ARG A 100 16.66 -31.64 15.01
C ARG A 100 17.01 -30.17 14.85
N PHE A 101 16.06 -29.30 15.20
CA PHE A 101 16.24 -27.86 15.18
C PHE A 101 17.27 -27.42 16.24
N ARG A 102 17.26 -28.04 17.42
CA ARG A 102 18.28 -27.78 18.47
C ARG A 102 19.68 -28.21 18.07
N ALA A 103 19.81 -29.33 17.36
CA ALA A 103 21.11 -29.85 16.92
C ALA A 103 21.72 -28.99 15.81
N ASN A 104 20.92 -28.59 14.80
CA ASN A 104 21.37 -27.70 13.75
C ASN A 104 20.22 -26.85 13.17
N PRO A 105 20.01 -25.63 13.68
CA PRO A 105 18.87 -24.81 13.28
C PRO A 105 18.98 -24.33 11.84
N LEU A 106 20.19 -23.99 11.36
CA LEU A 106 20.40 -23.48 10.01
C LEU A 106 20.07 -24.53 8.96
N MET A 107 20.48 -25.79 9.19
CA MET A 107 20.15 -26.89 8.29
C MET A 107 18.65 -27.16 8.26
N ALA A 108 17.98 -27.22 9.41
CA ALA A 108 16.54 -27.44 9.49
C ALA A 108 15.75 -26.34 8.76
N ILE A 109 16.17 -25.08 8.88
CA ILE A 109 15.57 -23.96 8.14
C ILE A 109 15.81 -24.12 6.63
N SER A 110 17.05 -24.44 6.22
CA SER A 110 17.37 -24.61 4.80
C SER A 110 16.56 -25.73 4.13
N GLU A 111 16.36 -26.85 4.83
CA GLU A 111 15.54 -27.96 4.35
C GLU A 111 14.07 -27.53 4.20
N HIS A 112 13.52 -26.85 5.21
CA HIS A 112 12.15 -26.33 5.15
C HIS A 112 11.93 -25.39 3.97
N LEU A 113 12.84 -24.43 3.76
CA LEU A 113 12.78 -23.48 2.65
C LEU A 113 12.86 -24.19 1.31
N SER A 114 13.78 -25.15 1.16
CA SER A 114 13.92 -25.92 -0.08
C SER A 114 12.65 -26.70 -0.43
N LYS A 115 11.98 -27.28 0.58
CA LYS A 115 10.73 -28.00 0.41
C LYS A 115 9.59 -27.06 0.01
N ARG A 116 9.50 -25.88 0.62
CA ARG A 116 8.51 -24.86 0.27
C ARG A 116 8.66 -24.36 -1.16
N LEU A 117 9.90 -24.10 -1.59
CA LEU A 117 10.18 -23.62 -2.95
C LEU A 117 9.75 -24.63 -4.02
N ARG A 118 10.03 -25.93 -3.80
CA ARG A 118 9.58 -26.99 -4.70
C ARG A 118 8.05 -27.11 -4.78
N GLN A 119 7.37 -26.99 -3.63
CA GLN A 119 5.90 -27.01 -3.59
C GLN A 119 5.29 -25.85 -4.37
N GLU A 120 5.88 -24.65 -4.28
CA GLU A 120 5.43 -23.48 -5.03
C GLU A 120 5.60 -23.69 -6.55
N GLU A 121 6.75 -24.21 -6.97
CA GLU A 121 7.07 -24.57 -8.35
C GLU A 121 6.10 -25.62 -8.93
N GLU A 122 5.76 -26.66 -8.15
CA GLU A 122 4.79 -27.69 -8.56
C GLU A 122 3.34 -27.18 -8.60
N SER A 123 2.99 -26.21 -7.73
CA SER A 123 1.63 -25.67 -7.62
C SER A 123 1.28 -24.61 -8.66
N ASN A 124 2.28 -24.11 -9.39
CA ASN A 124 2.13 -23.09 -10.41
C ASN A 124 2.48 -23.67 -11.80
N PRO A 125 1.67 -24.62 -12.34
CA PRO A 125 1.87 -25.08 -13.70
C PRO A 125 1.55 -23.94 -14.67
N LEU A 126 2.47 -23.70 -15.61
CA LEU A 126 2.34 -22.75 -16.72
C LEU A 126 1.00 -22.91 -17.47
#